data_AF-A0A1Z3HMH3-F1
#
_entry.id   AF-A0A1Z3HMH3-F1
#
_cell.length_a   1.000
_cell.length_b   1.000
_cell.length_c   1.000
_cell.angle_alpha   90.00
_cell.angle_beta   90.00
_cell.angle_gamma   90.00
#
_symmetry.space_group_name_H-M   'P 1'
#
loop_
_entity.id
_entity.type
_entity.pdbx_description
1 polymer ?
#
loop_
_entity_poly.entity_id
_entity_poly.type
_entity_poly.pdbx_seq_one_letter_code
_entity_poly.pdbx_strand_id
1 'polypeptide(L)'
;MSESVNPPNPRESSPPSGAEARSLAEWLTFALATSILIGLVALVMYDWHLTQHRPPAFQVDVTADIRETDGHYYVPFAITNTGGHIARTVQVTAELQLEGIPNETGEQQIDFLSGNERKQGSFVFTHDPQTGDLMVRVASYGLP
;
A
#
# COMPACT_ATOMS: atom_id res chain seq x y z
N MET A 1 50.46 81.20 27.55
CA MET A 1 51.32 80.06 27.12
C MET A 1 50.59 78.79 27.52
N SER A 2 50.34 77.93 26.54
CA SER A 2 49.99 76.50 26.69
C SER A 2 48.51 76.13 26.93
N GLU A 3 47.83 75.85 25.82
CA GLU A 3 46.81 74.80 25.72
C GLU A 3 47.29 73.50 26.37
N SER A 4 46.38 72.77 27.03
CA SER A 4 46.50 71.33 27.14
C SER A 4 45.14 70.69 26.91
N VAL A 5 45.08 70.07 25.74
CA VAL A 5 44.02 69.22 25.19
C VAL A 5 43.61 68.16 26.21
N ASN A 6 42.32 68.10 26.53
CA ASN A 6 41.73 67.01 27.30
C ASN A 6 41.68 65.74 26.40
N PRO A 7 42.26 64.60 26.79
CA PRO A 7 42.24 63.39 25.97
C PRO A 7 40.82 62.82 25.81
N PRO A 8 40.54 62.09 24.72
CA PRO A 8 39.20 61.59 24.42
C PRO A 8 38.81 60.42 25.34
N ASN A 9 37.53 60.42 25.73
CA ASN A 9 36.86 59.36 26.49
C ASN A 9 37.08 57.98 25.86
N PRO A 10 37.58 56.95 26.60
CA PRO A 10 37.68 55.60 26.07
C PRO A 10 36.28 55.06 25.81
N ARG A 11 35.96 54.89 24.54
CA ARG A 11 34.74 54.24 24.05
C ARG A 11 34.55 52.91 24.75
N GLU A 12 33.33 52.67 25.21
CA GLU A 12 32.79 51.37 25.55
C GLU A 12 33.21 50.34 24.48
N SER A 13 34.20 49.52 24.81
CA SER A 13 34.49 48.32 24.04
C SER A 13 33.51 47.25 24.50
N SER A 14 32.31 47.22 23.91
CA SER A 14 31.49 46.02 23.92
C SER A 14 32.38 44.86 23.45
N PRO A 15 32.52 43.77 24.21
CA PRO A 15 33.28 42.63 23.71
C PRO A 15 32.61 42.13 22.42
N PRO A 16 33.39 41.72 21.41
CA PRO A 16 32.83 41.09 20.22
C PRO A 16 32.04 39.87 20.69
N SER A 17 30.76 39.82 20.33
CA SER A 17 29.90 38.65 20.43
C SER A 17 30.66 37.48 19.81
N GLY A 18 31.20 36.61 20.67
CA GLY A 18 31.92 35.42 20.25
C GLY A 18 31.03 34.68 19.28
N ALA A 19 31.53 34.49 18.06
CA ALA A 19 30.90 33.63 17.09
C ALA A 19 30.60 32.30 17.79
N GLU A 20 29.31 32.02 18.02
CA GLU A 20 28.88 30.76 18.61
C GLU A 20 29.42 29.65 17.71
N ALA A 21 30.49 29.01 18.17
CA ALA A 21 30.96 27.78 17.58
C ALA A 21 29.80 26.82 17.72
N ARG A 22 29.08 26.55 16.61
CA ARG A 22 27.92 25.65 16.57
C ARG A 22 28.17 24.48 17.53
N SER A 23 27.38 24.44 18.58
CA SER A 23 27.60 23.54 19.71
C SER A 23 27.65 22.11 19.19
N LEU A 24 28.57 21.28 19.68
CA LEU A 24 28.67 19.86 19.32
C LEU A 24 27.32 19.14 19.47
N ALA A 25 26.46 19.61 20.37
CA ALA A 25 25.09 19.14 20.54
C ALA A 25 24.20 19.43 19.31
N GLU A 26 24.35 20.60 18.69
CA GLU A 26 23.60 21.00 17.50
C GLU A 26 23.98 20.13 16.29
N TRP A 27 25.28 19.86 16.12
CA TRP A 27 25.78 18.91 15.12
C TRP A 27 25.29 17.49 15.36
N LEU A 28 25.23 17.03 16.62
CA LEU A 28 24.70 15.71 16.95
C LEU A 28 23.20 15.61 16.61
N THR A 29 22.40 16.63 16.95
CA THR A 29 20.98 16.66 16.61
C THR A 29 20.75 16.72 15.11
N PHE A 30 21.57 17.50 14.38
CA PHE A 30 21.51 17.59 12.93
C PHE A 30 21.88 16.25 12.27
N ALA A 31 22.94 15.60 12.73
CA ALA A 31 23.34 14.28 12.24
C ALA A 31 22.24 13.25 12.51
N LEU A 32 21.69 13.21 13.73
CA LEU A 32 20.63 12.28 14.10
C LEU A 32 19.37 12.48 13.23
N ALA A 33 18.91 13.72 13.08
CA ALA A 33 17.76 14.03 12.25
C ALA A 33 18.00 13.66 10.77
N THR A 34 19.19 13.96 10.25
CA THR A 34 19.59 13.59 8.89
C THR A 34 19.66 12.08 8.70
N SER A 35 20.20 11.34 9.66
CA SER A 35 20.26 9.88 9.62
C SER A 35 18.88 9.25 9.62
N ILE A 36 17.94 9.76 10.42
CA ILE A 36 16.55 9.30 10.41
C ILE A 36 15.91 9.57 9.04
N LEU A 37 16.10 10.77 8.48
CA LEU A 37 15.58 11.11 7.17
C LEU A 37 16.15 10.21 6.06
N ILE A 38 17.46 9.99 6.03
CA ILE A 38 18.12 9.07 5.09
C ILE A 38 17.60 7.65 5.28
N GLY A 39 17.41 7.20 6.52
CA GLY A 39 16.84 5.89 6.82
C GLY A 39 15.43 5.71 6.24
N LEU A 40 14.56 6.72 6.41
CA LEU A 40 13.22 6.71 5.82
C LEU A 40 13.27 6.68 4.28
N VAL A 41 14.13 7.50 3.66
CA VAL A 41 14.31 7.50 2.20
C VAL A 41 14.81 6.13 1.71
N ALA A 42 15.80 5.54 2.39
CA ALA A 42 16.33 4.22 2.05
C ALA A 42 15.26 3.12 2.18
N LEU A 43 14.41 3.17 3.21
CA LEU A 43 13.29 2.23 3.36
C LEU A 43 12.28 2.36 2.23
N VAL A 44 11.91 3.59 1.83
CA VAL A 44 11.01 3.82 0.70
C VAL A 44 11.62 3.33 -0.63
N MET A 45 12.91 3.60 -0.86
CA MET A 45 13.61 3.10 -2.06
C MET A 45 13.71 1.58 -2.07
N TYR A 46 13.93 0.96 -0.91
CA TYR A 46 13.97 -0.49 -0.77
C TYR A 46 12.61 -1.12 -1.10
N ASP A 47 11.52 -0.59 -0.53
CA ASP A 47 10.15 -1.04 -0.79
C ASP A 47 9.76 -0.87 -2.27
N TRP A 48 10.09 0.27 -2.85
CA TRP A 48 9.88 0.56 -4.27
C TRP A 48 10.55 -0.49 -5.16
N HIS A 49 11.83 -0.80 -4.91
CA HIS A 49 12.58 -1.74 -5.74
C HIS A 49 12.03 -3.18 -5.65
N LEU A 50 11.50 -3.56 -4.48
CA LEU A 50 10.90 -4.87 -4.24
C LEU A 50 9.52 -5.03 -4.90
N THR A 51 8.75 -3.93 -4.97
CA THR A 51 7.36 -3.93 -5.44
C THR A 51 7.22 -3.69 -6.94
N GLN A 52 8.11 -2.91 -7.58
CA GLN A 52 8.05 -2.60 -9.02
C GLN A 52 8.19 -3.81 -9.97
N HIS A 53 8.77 -4.92 -9.52
CA HIS A 53 9.15 -6.01 -10.43
C HIS A 53 8.20 -7.21 -10.42
N ARG A 54 7.08 -7.14 -9.69
CA ARG A 54 6.15 -8.26 -9.58
C ARG A 54 4.91 -8.03 -10.45
N PRO A 55 4.76 -8.69 -11.60
CA PRO A 55 3.56 -8.58 -12.42
C PRO A 55 2.31 -8.95 -11.61
N PRO A 56 1.10 -8.53 -12.02
CA PRO A 56 -0.11 -8.92 -11.34
C PRO A 56 -0.21 -10.44 -11.25
N ALA A 57 -0.50 -10.93 -10.05
CA ALA A 57 -0.69 -12.34 -9.77
C ALA A 57 -1.88 -12.44 -8.81
N PHE A 58 -2.77 -13.41 -9.03
CA PHE A 58 -4.03 -13.46 -8.29
C PHE A 58 -4.14 -14.75 -7.49
N GLN A 59 -4.59 -14.60 -6.27
CA GLN A 59 -5.06 -15.68 -5.44
C GLN A 59 -6.55 -15.46 -5.19
N VAL A 60 -7.36 -16.51 -5.38
CA VAL A 60 -8.79 -16.49 -5.08
C VAL A 60 -9.04 -17.50 -3.98
N ASP A 61 -9.66 -17.03 -2.90
CA ASP A 61 -10.09 -17.86 -1.78
C ASP A 61 -11.62 -17.87 -1.73
N VAL A 62 -12.21 -19.06 -1.76
CA VAL A 62 -13.64 -19.25 -1.55
C VAL A 62 -13.86 -19.58 -0.08
N THR A 63 -14.76 -18.87 0.58
CA THR A 63 -15.04 -19.11 2.00
C THR A 63 -16.20 -20.09 2.15
N ALA A 64 -16.12 -20.99 3.13
CA ALA A 64 -17.14 -22.00 3.38
C ALA A 64 -18.44 -21.45 4.03
N ASP A 65 -18.49 -20.14 4.29
CA ASP A 65 -19.65 -19.44 4.88
C ASP A 65 -20.71 -19.15 3.81
N ILE A 66 -21.24 -20.22 3.22
CA ILE A 66 -22.29 -20.15 2.20
C ILE A 66 -23.61 -19.83 2.89
N ARG A 67 -24.23 -18.72 2.49
CA ARG A 67 -25.53 -18.31 3.01
C ARG A 67 -26.63 -18.73 2.05
N GLU A 68 -27.61 -19.46 2.55
CA GLU A 68 -28.86 -19.73 1.82
C GLU A 68 -29.90 -18.65 2.18
N THR A 69 -30.52 -18.04 1.17
CA THR A 69 -31.64 -17.11 1.36
C THR A 69 -32.55 -17.14 0.15
N ASP A 70 -33.86 -17.27 0.36
CA ASP A 70 -34.88 -17.31 -0.69
C ASP A 70 -34.61 -18.36 -1.80
N GLY A 71 -34.04 -19.51 -1.42
CA GLY A 71 -33.70 -20.59 -2.36
C GLY A 71 -32.46 -20.33 -3.21
N HIS A 72 -31.67 -19.30 -2.88
CA HIS A 72 -30.40 -18.98 -3.52
C HIS A 72 -29.22 -19.18 -2.57
N TYR A 73 -28.10 -19.63 -3.13
CA TYR A 73 -26.86 -19.89 -2.42
C TYR A 73 -25.85 -18.79 -2.72
N TYR A 74 -25.53 -18.00 -1.71
CA TYR A 74 -24.54 -16.93 -1.79
C TYR A 74 -23.18 -17.46 -1.39
N VAL A 75 -22.26 -17.54 -2.35
CA VAL A 75 -20.91 -18.06 -2.17
C VAL A 75 -19.90 -16.91 -2.08
N PRO A 76 -19.45 -16.52 -0.89
CA PRO A 76 -18.47 -15.46 -0.73
C PRO A 76 -17.10 -15.90 -1.25
N PHE A 77 -16.44 -15.01 -1.97
CA PHE A 77 -15.05 -15.17 -2.37
C PHE A 77 -14.26 -13.90 -2.06
N ALA A 78 -12.96 -14.09 -1.95
CA ALA A 78 -12.01 -13.00 -1.86
C ALA A 78 -10.90 -13.21 -2.87
N ILE A 79 -10.50 -12.13 -3.53
CA ILE A 79 -9.39 -12.10 -4.47
C ILE A 79 -8.31 -11.18 -3.93
N THR A 80 -7.06 -11.62 -4.03
CA THR A 80 -5.88 -10.84 -3.66
C THR A 80 -4.94 -10.76 -4.84
N ASN A 81 -4.53 -9.55 -5.20
CA ASN A 81 -3.42 -9.35 -6.13
C ASN A 81 -2.12 -9.48 -5.34
N THR A 82 -1.48 -10.64 -5.42
CA THR A 82 -0.19 -10.91 -4.77
C THR A 82 1.01 -10.32 -5.53
N GLY A 83 0.75 -9.73 -6.70
CA GLY A 83 1.68 -8.93 -7.46
C GLY A 83 1.80 -7.49 -6.94
N GLY A 84 2.77 -6.75 -7.48
CA GLY A 84 3.00 -5.35 -7.13
C GLY A 84 2.31 -4.35 -8.07
N HIS A 85 2.00 -4.76 -9.30
CA HIS A 85 1.35 -3.91 -10.31
C HIS A 85 -0.18 -3.93 -10.18
N ILE A 86 -0.80 -2.81 -10.57
CA ILE A 86 -2.27 -2.69 -10.67
C ILE A 86 -2.76 -3.54 -11.84
N ALA A 87 -3.88 -4.25 -11.64
CA ALA A 87 -4.66 -4.85 -12.72
C ALA A 87 -6.00 -4.13 -12.87
N ARG A 88 -6.51 -4.04 -14.09
CA ARG A 88 -7.83 -3.47 -14.42
C ARG A 88 -8.76 -4.55 -14.94
N THR A 89 -10.06 -4.35 -14.86
CA THR A 89 -11.07 -5.24 -15.47
C THR A 89 -10.80 -6.71 -15.13
N VAL A 90 -10.51 -6.99 -13.86
CA VAL A 90 -10.23 -8.36 -13.41
C VAL A 90 -11.53 -9.13 -13.40
N GLN A 91 -11.61 -10.17 -14.23
CA GLN A 91 -12.79 -10.99 -14.38
C GLN A 91 -12.61 -12.28 -13.57
N VAL A 92 -13.48 -12.48 -12.58
CA VAL A 92 -13.53 -13.71 -11.79
C VAL A 92 -14.76 -14.49 -12.22
N THR A 93 -14.57 -15.74 -12.57
CA THR A 93 -15.63 -16.65 -13.00
C THR A 93 -15.77 -17.78 -12.01
N ALA A 94 -17.01 -18.17 -11.75
CA ALA A 94 -17.35 -19.36 -11.00
C ALA A 94 -18.20 -20.29 -11.89
N GLU A 95 -17.85 -21.57 -11.92
CA GLU A 95 -18.58 -22.61 -12.63
C GLU A 95 -18.96 -23.68 -11.62
N LEU A 96 -20.25 -23.98 -11.52
CA LEU A 96 -20.80 -25.04 -10.67
C LEU A 96 -21.29 -26.18 -11.57
N GLN A 97 -20.67 -27.35 -11.43
CA GLN A 97 -21.03 -28.56 -12.15
C GLN A 97 -21.77 -29.53 -11.23
N LEU A 98 -22.94 -29.99 -11.67
CA LEU A 98 -23.81 -30.91 -10.93
C LEU A 98 -24.17 -32.09 -11.84
N GLU A 99 -24.24 -33.30 -11.28
CA GLU A 99 -24.60 -34.47 -12.07
C GLU A 99 -26.06 -34.39 -12.56
N GLY A 100 -26.25 -34.51 -13.87
CA GLY A 100 -27.59 -34.56 -14.48
C GLY A 100 -28.31 -33.20 -14.58
N ILE A 101 -27.65 -32.09 -14.21
CA ILE A 101 -28.18 -30.72 -14.30
C ILE A 101 -27.23 -29.88 -15.17
N PRO A 102 -27.73 -28.94 -15.98
CA PRO A 102 -26.86 -28.00 -16.70
C PRO A 102 -25.96 -27.20 -15.74
N ASN A 103 -24.72 -26.96 -16.15
CA ASN A 103 -23.77 -26.16 -15.36
C ASN A 103 -24.32 -24.76 -15.10
N GLU A 104 -24.15 -24.29 -13.87
CA GLU A 104 -24.39 -22.89 -13.53
C GLU A 104 -23.09 -22.09 -13.61
N THR A 105 -23.19 -20.84 -14.07
CA THR A 105 -22.04 -19.95 -14.17
C THR A 105 -22.33 -18.61 -13.51
N GLY A 106 -21.31 -18.04 -12.88
CA GLY A 106 -21.32 -16.71 -12.29
C GLY A 106 -20.10 -15.93 -12.73
N GLU A 107 -20.27 -14.63 -12.94
CA GLU A 107 -19.19 -13.73 -13.33
C GLU A 107 -19.21 -12.48 -12.46
N GLN A 108 -18.03 -12.06 -12.02
CA GLN A 108 -17.85 -10.78 -11.36
C GLN A 108 -16.65 -10.05 -11.97
N GLN A 109 -16.88 -8.80 -12.36
CA GLN A 109 -15.83 -7.90 -12.80
C GLN A 109 -15.41 -6.99 -11.65
N ILE A 110 -14.10 -6.78 -11.53
CA ILE A 110 -13.50 -5.81 -10.62
C ILE A 110 -12.74 -4.79 -11.45
N ASP A 111 -13.18 -3.53 -11.39
CA ASP A 111 -12.66 -2.47 -12.27
C ASP A 111 -11.16 -2.24 -12.11
N PHE A 112 -10.66 -2.31 -10.88
CA PHE A 112 -9.24 -2.23 -10.57
C PHE A 112 -8.91 -3.05 -9.33
N LEU A 113 -7.71 -3.64 -9.29
CA LEU A 113 -7.15 -4.31 -8.13
C LEU A 113 -5.67 -3.94 -8.01
N SER A 114 -5.35 -3.09 -7.05
CA SER A 114 -3.99 -2.63 -6.77
C SER A 114 -3.09 -3.75 -6.28
N GLY A 115 -1.76 -3.56 -6.38
CA GLY A 115 -0.80 -4.53 -5.86
C GLY A 115 -0.98 -4.73 -4.35
N ASN A 116 -0.93 -5.98 -3.91
CA ASN A 116 -1.23 -6.42 -2.53
C ASN A 116 -2.65 -6.08 -2.03
N GLU A 117 -3.55 -5.60 -2.89
CA GLU A 117 -4.94 -5.32 -2.50
C GLU A 117 -5.77 -6.60 -2.44
N ARG A 118 -6.68 -6.66 -1.46
CA ARG A 118 -7.70 -7.71 -1.34
C ARG A 118 -9.09 -7.11 -1.52
N LYS A 119 -9.89 -7.72 -2.40
CA LYS A 119 -11.31 -7.39 -2.59
C LYS A 119 -12.17 -8.63 -2.38
N GLN A 120 -13.43 -8.39 -2.01
CA GLN A 120 -14.41 -9.43 -1.69
C GLN A 120 -15.62 -9.31 -2.60
N GLY A 121 -16.28 -10.44 -2.84
CA GLY A 121 -17.48 -10.55 -3.66
C GLY A 121 -18.27 -11.78 -3.28
N SER A 122 -19.36 -12.01 -3.99
CA SER A 122 -20.16 -13.23 -3.83
C SER A 122 -20.73 -13.65 -5.17
N PHE A 123 -20.63 -14.93 -5.47
CA PHE A 123 -21.43 -15.55 -6.52
C PHE A 123 -22.79 -15.96 -5.93
N VAL A 124 -23.79 -16.08 -6.80
CA VAL A 124 -25.14 -16.50 -6.41
C VAL A 124 -25.55 -17.63 -7.34
N PHE A 125 -25.91 -18.77 -6.76
CA PHE A 125 -26.34 -19.98 -7.46
C PHE A 125 -27.76 -20.36 -7.06
N THR A 126 -28.43 -21.11 -7.93
CA THR A 126 -29.77 -21.67 -7.66
C THR A 126 -29.70 -23.06 -7.01
N HIS A 127 -28.60 -23.79 -7.20
CA HIS A 127 -28.35 -25.06 -6.53
C HIS A 127 -27.24 -24.95 -5.49
N ASP A 128 -27.24 -25.89 -4.54
CA ASP A 128 -26.27 -25.94 -3.46
C ASP A 128 -24.87 -26.26 -4.03
N PRO A 129 -23.91 -25.31 -3.95
CA PRO A 129 -22.56 -25.49 -4.46
C PRO A 129 -21.76 -26.55 -3.69
N GLN A 130 -22.20 -26.98 -2.49
CA GLN A 130 -21.56 -28.06 -1.74
C GLN A 130 -21.88 -29.45 -2.29
N THR A 131 -22.93 -29.56 -3.12
CA THR A 131 -23.37 -30.83 -3.72
C THR A 131 -22.75 -31.11 -5.09
N GLY A 132 -21.99 -30.15 -5.63
CA GLY A 132 -21.35 -30.22 -6.93
C GLY A 132 -19.86 -29.87 -6.88
N ASP A 133 -19.25 -29.75 -8.06
CA ASP A 133 -17.89 -29.25 -8.22
C ASP A 133 -17.94 -27.75 -8.55
N LEU A 134 -17.56 -26.92 -7.57
CA LEU A 134 -17.47 -25.48 -7.73
C LEU A 134 -16.03 -25.08 -8.04
N MET A 135 -15.80 -24.59 -9.25
CA MET A 135 -14.53 -24.04 -9.69
C MET A 135 -14.60 -22.52 -9.77
N VAL A 136 -13.77 -21.83 -8.99
CA VAL A 136 -13.64 -20.36 -9.04
C VAL A 136 -12.23 -19.99 -9.51
N ARG A 137 -12.13 -19.11 -10.52
CA ARG A 137 -10.84 -18.68 -11.07
C ARG A 137 -10.89 -17.26 -11.60
N VAL A 138 -9.71 -16.64 -11.71
CA VAL A 138 -9.54 -15.44 -12.52
C VAL A 138 -9.48 -15.85 -13.99
N ALA A 139 -10.41 -15.36 -14.79
CA ALA A 139 -10.50 -15.66 -16.21
C ALA A 139 -9.66 -14.70 -17.05
N SER A 140 -9.66 -13.41 -16.70
CA SER A 140 -8.93 -12.37 -17.43
C SER A 140 -8.60 -11.17 -16.55
N TYR A 141 -7.65 -10.35 -17.02
CA TYR A 141 -7.33 -9.04 -16.46
C TYR A 141 -6.69 -8.16 -17.53
N GLY A 142 -6.83 -6.84 -17.39
CA GLY A 142 -6.17 -5.82 -18.18
C GLY A 142 -4.95 -5.24 -17.46
N LEU A 143 -3.91 -4.93 -18.23
CA LEU A 143 -2.79 -4.12 -17.77
C LEU A 143 -3.12 -2.62 -17.94
N PRO A 144 -2.56 -1.75 -17.08
CA PRO A 144 -2.84 -0.32 -17.11
C PRO A 144 -2.30 0.41 -18.35
#